data_AF-A0A1U9LC64-F1
#
_entry.id   AF-A0A1U9LC64-F1
#
_cell.length_a   1.000
_cell.length_b   1.000
_cell.length_c   1.000
_cell.angle_alpha   90.00
_cell.angle_beta   90.00
_cell.angle_gamma   90.00
#
_symmetry.space_group_name_H-M   'P 1'
#
loop_
_entity.id
_entity.type
_entity.pdbx_description
1 polymer ?
#
loop_
_entity_poly.entity_id
_entity_poly.type
_entity_poly.pdbx_seq_one_letter_code
_entity_poly.pdbx_strand_id
1 'polypeptide(L)'
;MDRRNSRRDAEGNSVITANRLLDGRIVWLAANGQWKTLIQDAKLYPNSTVEEALKARTAHAQEDGLVGIYGVQVTQTASGPLPVTSRERIRAAGPTVHPDFTPDWHAPHPAPQA
;
A
#
# COMPACT_ATOMS: atom_id res chain seq x y z
N MET A 1 -14.39 14.59 0.15
CA MET A 1 -12.97 14.60 0.57
C MET A 1 -12.76 13.44 1.54
N ASP A 2 -11.84 12.54 1.22
CA ASP A 2 -11.62 11.33 1.99
C ASP A 2 -11.05 11.66 3.39
N ARG A 3 -11.81 11.37 4.45
CA ARG A 3 -11.42 11.65 5.85
C ARG A 3 -10.21 10.84 6.34
N ARG A 4 -9.72 9.85 5.57
CA ARG A 4 -8.48 9.11 5.92
C ARG A 4 -7.23 9.99 5.76
N ASN A 5 -7.36 11.10 5.03
CA ASN A 5 -6.29 12.05 4.73
C ASN A 5 -6.08 13.13 5.83
N SER A 6 -7.04 13.35 6.73
CA SER A 6 -7.08 14.55 7.59
C SER A 6 -6.05 14.58 8.74
N ARG A 7 -5.01 13.75 8.70
CA ARG A 7 -3.94 13.70 9.72
C ARG A 7 -2.52 13.76 9.14
N ARG A 8 -2.37 14.14 7.86
CA ARG A 8 -1.04 14.38 7.30
C ARG A 8 -0.52 15.74 7.75
N ASP A 9 0.66 15.76 8.35
CA ASP A 9 1.42 16.98 8.53
C ASP A 9 1.82 17.53 7.15
N ALA A 10 2.04 18.84 7.01
CA ALA A 10 2.46 19.41 5.73
C ALA A 10 3.90 19.01 5.35
N GLU A 11 4.71 18.67 6.35
CA GLU A 11 6.17 18.52 6.23
C GLU A 11 6.66 17.07 6.18
N GLY A 12 5.79 16.08 6.42
CA GLY A 12 6.18 14.68 6.42
C GLY A 12 6.11 14.01 5.06
N ASN A 13 6.21 12.68 5.10
CA ASN A 13 6.21 11.84 3.93
C ASN A 13 4.99 10.91 3.92
N SER A 14 4.52 10.63 2.72
CA SER A 14 3.46 9.67 2.46
C SER A 14 3.89 8.60 1.48
N VAL A 15 3.23 7.45 1.54
CA VAL A 15 3.23 6.43 0.49
C VAL A 15 1.84 6.32 -0.11
N ILE A 16 1.74 5.84 -1.36
CA ILE A 16 0.43 5.61 -2.00
C ILE A 16 0.06 4.14 -1.86
N THR A 17 -1.16 3.87 -1.41
CA THR A 17 -1.71 2.52 -1.26
C THR A 17 -3.03 2.37 -1.99
N ALA A 18 -3.36 1.13 -2.36
CA ALA A 18 -4.67 0.75 -2.89
C ALA A 18 -4.99 -0.70 -2.48
N ASN A 19 -6.22 -1.13 -2.78
CA ASN A 19 -6.62 -2.53 -2.70
C ASN A 19 -6.75 -3.12 -4.10
N ARG A 20 -6.11 -4.27 -4.35
CA ARG A 20 -6.22 -4.99 -5.62
C ARG A 20 -7.54 -5.73 -5.68
N LEU A 21 -8.29 -5.54 -6.77
CA LEU A 21 -9.65 -6.06 -6.92
C LEU A 21 -9.69 -7.59 -6.98
N LEU A 22 -8.74 -8.21 -7.69
CA LEU A 22 -8.77 -9.64 -7.98
C LEU A 22 -8.59 -10.51 -6.73
N ASP A 23 -7.78 -10.07 -5.78
CA ASP A 23 -7.40 -10.88 -4.61
C ASP A 23 -7.50 -10.15 -3.27
N GLY A 24 -7.96 -8.90 -3.26
CA GLY A 24 -8.14 -8.12 -2.04
C GLY A 24 -6.83 -7.76 -1.34
N ARG A 25 -5.67 -7.91 -2.00
CA ARG A 25 -4.39 -7.57 -1.40
C ARG A 25 -4.20 -6.06 -1.33
N ILE A 26 -3.61 -5.62 -0.23
CA ILE A 26 -3.12 -4.26 -0.07
C ILE A 26 -1.83 -4.14 -0.87
N VAL A 27 -1.78 -3.13 -1.73
CA VAL A 27 -0.61 -2.85 -2.57
C VAL A 27 -0.12 -1.42 -2.36
N TRP A 28 1.15 -1.22 -2.68
CA TRP A 28 1.91 0.00 -2.47
C TRP A 28 2.60 0.39 -3.77
N LEU A 29 2.55 1.67 -4.13
CA LEU A 29 3.15 2.15 -5.37
C LEU A 29 4.66 2.30 -5.20
N ALA A 30 5.45 1.54 -5.96
CA ALA A 30 6.90 1.60 -5.96
C ALA A 30 7.44 2.70 -6.87
N ALA A 31 8.74 3.02 -6.74
CA ALA A 31 9.36 4.11 -7.49
C ALA A 31 9.39 3.89 -9.02
N ASN A 32 9.34 2.63 -9.45
CA ASN A 32 9.26 2.23 -10.85
C ASN A 32 7.81 2.22 -11.39
N GLY A 33 6.83 2.70 -10.62
CA GLY A 33 5.42 2.74 -11.01
C GLY A 33 4.67 1.41 -10.86
N GLN A 34 5.33 0.33 -10.42
CA GLN A 34 4.68 -0.95 -10.16
C GLN A 34 3.99 -0.97 -8.80
N TRP A 35 2.92 -1.75 -8.70
CA TRP A 35 2.24 -2.05 -7.44
C TRP A 35 2.88 -3.27 -6.76
N LYS A 36 3.43 -3.08 -5.56
CA LYS A 36 4.09 -4.10 -4.74
C LYS A 36 3.25 -4.44 -3.52
N THR A 37 3.42 -5.63 -2.97
CA THR A 37 2.64 -6.09 -1.81
C THR A 37 3.25 -5.67 -0.47
N LEU A 38 4.52 -5.25 -0.45
CA LEU A 38 5.24 -4.85 0.76
C LEU A 38 5.42 -3.34 0.79
N ILE A 39 5.17 -2.74 1.96
CA ILE A 39 5.31 -1.29 2.13
C ILE A 39 6.77 -0.82 2.01
N GLN A 40 7.74 -1.69 2.27
CA GLN A 40 9.16 -1.40 2.13
C GLN A 40 9.58 -1.05 0.69
N ASP A 41 8.83 -1.53 -0.30
CA ASP A 41 9.09 -1.25 -1.72
C ASP A 41 8.40 0.05 -2.18
N ALA A 42 7.63 0.69 -1.29
CA ALA A 42 6.84 1.87 -1.63
C ALA A 42 7.72 3.10 -1.87
N LYS A 43 7.34 3.88 -2.88
CA LYS A 43 7.92 5.20 -3.09
C LYS A 43 7.40 6.17 -2.02
N LEU A 44 8.34 6.90 -1.44
CA LEU A 44 8.06 8.03 -0.58
C LEU A 44 7.75 9.27 -1.41
N TYR A 45 6.70 9.98 -1.02
CA TYR A 45 6.29 11.25 -1.59
C TYR A 45 6.27 12.29 -0.47
N PRO A 46 6.89 13.46 -0.67
CA PRO A 46 6.65 14.61 0.19
C PRO A 46 5.15 14.92 0.24
N ASN A 47 4.62 15.24 1.41
CA ASN A 47 3.20 15.55 1.57
C ASN A 47 2.72 16.75 0.74
N SER A 48 3.63 17.64 0.37
CA SER A 48 3.38 18.74 -0.55
C SER A 48 3.09 18.30 -2.00
N THR A 49 3.53 17.11 -2.42
CA THR A 49 3.47 16.66 -3.84
C THR A 49 2.65 15.38 -4.04
N VAL A 50 2.38 14.63 -2.97
CA VAL A 50 1.67 13.35 -3.03
C VAL A 50 0.27 13.44 -3.64
N GLU A 51 -0.44 14.56 -3.48
CA GLU A 51 -1.78 14.75 -4.04
C GLU A 51 -1.77 14.76 -5.58
N GLU A 52 -0.72 15.32 -6.19
CA GLU A 52 -0.58 15.31 -7.65
C GLU A 52 -0.31 13.90 -8.17
N ALA A 53 0.58 13.17 -7.49
CA ALA A 53 0.84 11.76 -7.79
C ALA A 53 -0.41 10.88 -7.60
N LEU A 54 -1.21 11.15 -6.56
CA LEU A 54 -2.47 10.46 -6.31
C LEU A 54 -3.48 10.71 -7.43
N LYS A 55 -3.66 11.96 -7.87
CA LYS A 55 -4.56 12.29 -8.99
C LYS A 55 -4.16 11.54 -10.26
N ALA A 56 -2.87 11.58 -10.62
CA ALA A 56 -2.36 10.87 -11.78
C ALA A 56 -2.61 9.36 -11.69
N ARG A 57 -2.35 8.74 -10.54
CA ARG A 57 -2.54 7.29 -10.39
C ARG A 57 -4.01 6.89 -10.27
N THR A 58 -4.86 7.76 -9.74
CA THR A 58 -6.31 7.51 -9.65
C THR A 58 -6.94 7.35 -11.03
N ALA A 59 -6.47 8.12 -12.02
CA ALA A 59 -6.95 8.02 -13.40
C ALA A 59 -6.71 6.64 -14.03
N HIS A 60 -5.63 5.96 -13.65
CA HIS A 60 -5.28 4.62 -14.13
C HIS A 60 -5.73 3.48 -13.21
N ALA A 61 -6.36 3.79 -12.06
CA ALA A 61 -6.64 2.79 -11.03
C ALA A 61 -7.56 1.66 -11.53
N GLN A 62 -8.54 1.97 -12.37
CA GLN A 62 -9.45 0.96 -12.92
C GLN A 62 -8.74 0.02 -13.90
N GLU A 63 -7.86 0.54 -14.75
CA GLU A 63 -7.05 -0.23 -15.70
C GLU A 63 -6.07 -1.16 -14.96
N ASP A 64 -5.52 -0.68 -13.83
CA ASP A 64 -4.66 -1.47 -12.94
C ASP A 64 -5.43 -2.50 -12.08
N GLY A 65 -6.76 -2.51 -12.12
CA GLY A 65 -7.59 -3.38 -11.28
C GLY A 65 -7.54 -3.01 -9.79
N LEU A 66 -7.55 -1.72 -9.46
CA LEU A 66 -7.40 -1.21 -8.10
C LEU A 66 -8.59 -0.39 -7.62
N VAL A 67 -8.84 -0.44 -6.32
CA VAL A 67 -9.85 0.37 -5.64
C VAL A 67 -9.32 1.01 -4.38
N GLY A 68 -9.92 2.14 -4.03
CA GLY A 68 -9.58 2.87 -2.80
C GLY A 68 -8.12 3.29 -2.75
N ILE A 69 -7.65 3.95 -3.81
CA ILE A 69 -6.32 4.56 -3.85
C ILE A 69 -6.27 5.81 -2.96
N TYR A 70 -5.27 5.91 -2.08
CA TYR A 70 -5.06 7.08 -1.23
C TYR A 70 -3.64 7.11 -0.64
N GLY A 71 -3.27 8.25 -0.07
CA GLY A 71 -1.97 8.45 0.60
C GLY A 71 -2.01 8.06 2.08
N VAL A 72 -0.93 7.42 2.55
CA VAL A 72 -0.72 7.03 3.94
C VAL A 72 0.49 7.77 4.47
N GLN A 73 0.30 8.54 5.55
CA GLN A 73 1.41 9.16 6.28
C GLN A 73 2.35 8.09 6.84
N VAL A 74 3.65 8.28 6.65
CA VAL A 74 4.67 7.41 7.21
C VAL A 74 5.77 8.21 7.90
N THR A 75 6.37 7.60 8.91
CA THR A 75 7.66 8.00 9.45
C THR A 75 8.73 7.10 8.85
N GLN A 76 9.87 7.66 8.47
CA GLN A 76 10.99 6.87 7.97
C GLN A 76 11.76 6.26 9.14
N THR A 77 11.99 4.96 9.09
CA THR A 77 12.75 4.21 10.10
C THR A 77 13.91 3.46 9.45
N ALA A 78 14.82 2.88 10.24
CA ALA A 78 15.90 2.05 9.73
C ALA A 78 15.41 0.84 8.91
N SER A 79 14.21 0.34 9.20
CA SER A 79 13.59 -0.79 8.51
C SER A 79 12.67 -0.38 7.35
N GLY A 80 12.62 0.91 7.01
CA GLY A 80 11.78 1.46 5.95
C GLY A 80 10.60 2.30 6.44
N PRO A 81 9.64 2.63 5.55
CA PRO A 81 8.47 3.44 5.88
C PRO A 81 7.53 2.73 6.87
N LEU A 82 7.23 3.40 7.99
CA LEU A 82 6.30 2.93 9.01
C LEU A 82 5.04 3.83 9.07
N PRO A 83 3.82 3.29 8.90
CA PRO A 83 2.61 4.10 8.99
C PRO A 83 2.39 4.73 10.37
N VAL A 84 1.96 5.99 10.38
CA VAL A 84 1.74 6.75 11.62
C VAL A 84 0.52 6.25 12.40
N THR A 85 -0.54 5.81 11.71
CA THR A 85 -1.78 5.34 12.35
C THR A 85 -1.75 3.84 12.60
N SER A 86 -2.35 3.39 13.70
CA SER A 86 -2.42 1.96 14.06
C SER A 86 -3.15 1.13 13.00
N ARG A 87 -4.23 1.66 12.41
CA ARG A 87 -4.97 0.98 11.34
C ARG A 87 -4.09 0.68 10.14
N GLU A 88 -3.28 1.65 9.72
CA GLU A 88 -2.42 1.49 8.55
C GLU A 88 -1.22 0.59 8.85
N ARG A 89 -0.72 0.57 10.10
CA ARG A 89 0.27 -0.43 10.53
C ARG A 89 -0.28 -1.85 10.43
N ILE A 90 -1.50 -2.08 10.92
CA ILE A 90 -2.19 -3.38 10.79
C ILE A 90 -2.32 -3.75 9.31
N ARG A 91 -2.79 -2.83 8.48
CA ARG A 91 -2.92 -3.02 7.03
C ARG A 91 -1.60 -3.33 6.32
N ALA A 92 -0.50 -2.70 6.73
CA ALA A 92 0.83 -2.95 6.16
C ALA A 92 1.42 -4.30 6.60
N ALA A 93 1.12 -4.76 7.81
CA ALA A 93 1.53 -6.07 8.31
C ALA A 93 0.78 -7.22 7.62
N GLY A 94 -0.45 -6.97 7.18
CA GLY A 94 -1.28 -7.95 6.48
C GLY A 94 -2.48 -8.42 7.31
N PRO A 95 -3.11 -9.53 6.93
CA PRO A 95 -4.25 -10.07 7.66
C PRO A 95 -3.92 -10.34 9.12
N THR A 96 -4.83 -9.94 10.02
CA THR A 96 -4.72 -10.24 11.46
C THR A 96 -5.53 -11.47 11.87
N VAL A 97 -6.04 -12.22 10.90
CA VAL A 97 -6.73 -13.49 11.14
C VAL A 97 -5.73 -14.61 11.38
N HIS A 98 -6.18 -15.71 11.98
CA HIS A 98 -5.32 -16.89 12.16
C HIS A 98 -4.77 -17.35 10.79
N PRO A 99 -3.51 -17.81 10.71
CA PRO A 99 -2.92 -18.30 9.45
C PRO A 99 -3.80 -19.33 8.75
N ASP A 100 -4.40 -20.27 9.49
CA ASP A 100 -5.31 -21.30 8.95
C ASP A 100 -6.60 -20.75 8.32
N PHE A 101 -6.96 -19.48 8.59
CA PHE A 101 -8.09 -18.78 7.99
C PHE A 101 -7.65 -17.67 7.03
N THR A 102 -6.34 -17.54 6.80
CA THR A 102 -5.79 -16.64 5.79
C THR A 102 -5.83 -17.36 4.44
N PRO A 103 -6.42 -16.80 3.39
CA PRO A 103 -6.41 -17.46 2.10
C PRO A 103 -4.97 -17.65 1.61
N ASP A 104 -4.65 -18.81 1.06
CA ASP A 104 -3.34 -19.13 0.52
C ASP A 104 -3.05 -18.27 -0.72
N TRP A 105 -2.50 -17.08 -0.48
CA TRP A 105 -2.14 -16.16 -1.53
C TRP A 105 -0.69 -16.33 -2.02
N HIS A 106 0.05 -17.35 -1.57
CA HIS A 106 1.43 -17.59 -2.02
C HIS A 106 1.50 -17.99 -3.50
N ALA A 107 2.63 -17.70 -4.16
CA ALA A 107 2.93 -18.24 -5.48
C ALA A 107 2.87 -19.78 -5.44
N PRO A 108 2.45 -20.46 -6.52
CA PRO A 108 2.33 -21.91 -6.54
C PRO A 108 3.64 -22.56 -6.08
N HIS A 109 3.54 -23.47 -5.10
CA HIS A 109 4.65 -24.31 -4.70
C HIS A 109 5.10 -25.10 -5.94
N PRO A 110 6.40 -25.12 -6.30
CA PRO A 110 6.84 -25.97 -7.41
C PRO A 110 6.46 -27.41 -7.08
N ALA A 111 5.83 -28.09 -8.04
CA ALA A 111 5.36 -29.46 -7.89
C ALA A 111 6.52 -30.35 -7.37
N PRO A 112 6.24 -31.32 -6.47
CA PRO A 112 7.26 -32.27 -6.07
C PRO A 112 7.79 -32.96 -7.33
N GLN A 113 9.10 -32.89 -7.53
CA GLN A 113 9.76 -33.66 -8.58
C GLN A 113 9.64 -35.14 -8.21
N ALA A 114 9.08 -35.91 -9.15
CA ALA A 114 8.90 -37.35 -9.07
C ALA A 114 10.23 -38.11 -9.04
#